data_AF-A0A9D8BD56-F1
#
_entry.id   AF-A0A9D8BD56-F1
#
_cell.length_a   1.000
_cell.length_b   1.000
_cell.length_c   1.000
_cell.angle_alpha   90.00
_cell.angle_beta   90.00
_cell.angle_gamma   90.00
#
_symmetry.space_group_name_H-M   'P 1'
#
loop_
_entity.id
_entity.type
_entity.pdbx_description
1 polymer ?
#
loop_
_entity_poly.entity_id
_entity_poly.type
_entity_poly.pdbx_seq_one_letter_code
_entity_poly.pdbx_strand_id
1 'polypeptide(L)'
;MNKAIVLTALIFSFVACGVIELSSLPIVSTPSAKPQLTNDEVIKGLKEALSIGIKNSVDSTSITDGFLKNIAIRLPFPPDAMKVREKAISLGMQGQVDKFETTLNRAAEEAVKEALPIFKQAILNMSIQDGFAILKGGDGSATKFLKDKTTDSLVVAFLPKVKNATSKVQLTSYWNPIITKYNAVTQFTGGEKINPDLDTYVTRLAIKGLFVIVEKEENKIRKNPGARVTDLLQRVFGSL
;
A
#
# COMPACT_ATOMS: atom_id res chain seq x y z
N MET A 1 21.09 -71.44 -69.14
CA MET A 1 21.21 -70.02 -69.56
C MET A 1 20.94 -69.13 -68.37
N ASN A 2 21.61 -67.99 -68.34
CA ASN A 2 21.51 -66.85 -67.41
C ASN A 2 22.40 -66.93 -66.16
N LYS A 3 23.57 -66.30 -66.32
CA LYS A 3 24.58 -65.97 -65.32
C LYS A 3 24.11 -64.75 -64.50
N ALA A 4 24.32 -64.76 -63.20
CA ALA A 4 24.33 -63.55 -62.38
C ALA A 4 25.58 -63.60 -61.48
N ILE A 5 26.56 -62.76 -61.81
CA ILE A 5 27.81 -62.57 -61.07
C ILE A 5 27.52 -61.50 -60.02
N VAL A 6 27.59 -61.85 -58.73
CA VAL A 6 27.46 -60.89 -57.62
C VAL A 6 28.86 -60.44 -57.25
N LEU A 7 29.17 -59.17 -57.53
CA LEU A 7 30.46 -58.53 -57.24
C LEU A 7 30.43 -57.99 -55.81
N THR A 8 31.24 -58.58 -54.93
CA THR A 8 31.41 -58.16 -53.53
C THR A 8 32.28 -56.90 -53.47
N ALA A 9 31.71 -55.75 -53.12
CA ALA A 9 32.46 -54.52 -52.86
C ALA A 9 32.82 -54.43 -51.36
N LEU A 10 34.11 -54.65 -51.06
CA LEU A 10 34.69 -54.48 -49.72
C LEU A 10 34.98 -52.98 -49.49
N ILE A 11 34.19 -52.31 -48.66
CA ILE A 11 34.38 -50.90 -48.31
C ILE A 11 35.41 -50.80 -47.17
N PHE A 12 36.58 -50.23 -47.48
CA PHE A 12 37.65 -49.95 -46.52
C PHE A 12 37.49 -48.50 -46.03
N SER A 13 36.95 -48.28 -44.82
CA SER A 13 36.90 -46.95 -44.21
C SER A 13 38.21 -46.64 -43.50
N PHE A 14 38.98 -45.71 -44.07
CA PHE A 14 40.10 -45.05 -43.41
C PHE A 14 39.57 -44.08 -42.35
N VAL A 15 39.99 -44.26 -41.09
CA VAL A 15 39.82 -43.28 -40.02
C VAL A 15 41.01 -42.32 -40.07
N ALA A 16 40.78 -41.10 -40.55
CA ALA A 16 41.74 -40.01 -40.40
C ALA A 16 41.48 -39.30 -39.06
N CYS A 17 42.43 -39.41 -38.13
CA CYS A 17 42.41 -38.64 -36.89
C CYS A 17 42.98 -37.25 -37.17
N GLY A 18 42.12 -36.27 -37.41
CA GLY A 18 42.51 -34.87 -37.53
C GLY A 18 42.79 -34.27 -36.15
N VAL A 19 43.96 -33.65 -35.97
CA VAL A 19 44.27 -32.82 -34.80
C VAL A 19 43.48 -31.52 -34.93
N ILE A 20 42.55 -31.25 -34.03
CA ILE A 20 41.75 -30.02 -34.03
C ILE A 20 42.55 -28.94 -33.28
N GLU A 21 42.91 -27.86 -33.96
CA GLU A 21 43.44 -26.64 -33.33
C GLU A 21 42.35 -25.98 -32.46
N LEU A 22 42.59 -25.94 -31.16
CA LEU A 22 41.65 -25.46 -30.13
C LEU A 22 41.41 -23.93 -30.14
N SER A 23 42.00 -23.21 -31.10
CA SER A 23 42.03 -21.73 -31.18
C SER A 23 40.86 -21.10 -31.93
N SER A 24 39.94 -21.89 -32.47
CA SER A 24 38.83 -21.39 -33.32
C SER A 24 37.42 -21.67 -32.78
N LEU A 25 37.28 -22.09 -31.52
CA LEU A 25 35.96 -22.21 -30.91
C LEU A 25 35.35 -20.81 -30.74
N PRO A 26 34.14 -20.52 -31.25
CA PRO A 26 33.42 -19.33 -30.87
C PRO A 26 33.24 -19.37 -29.36
N ILE A 27 33.82 -18.38 -28.66
CA ILE A 27 33.58 -18.16 -27.24
C ILE A 27 32.08 -17.96 -27.12
N VAL A 28 31.37 -18.99 -26.67
CA VAL A 28 29.98 -18.85 -26.24
C VAL A 28 30.05 -17.93 -25.02
N SER A 29 29.80 -16.65 -25.26
CA SER A 29 29.53 -15.67 -24.22
C SER A 29 28.29 -16.18 -23.49
N THR A 30 28.49 -16.99 -22.45
CA THR A 30 27.45 -17.26 -21.47
C THR A 30 26.92 -15.89 -21.04
N PRO A 31 25.61 -15.61 -21.16
CA PRO A 31 25.08 -14.34 -20.69
C PRO A 31 25.52 -14.24 -19.23
N SER A 32 26.31 -13.20 -18.91
CA SER A 32 26.83 -13.00 -17.57
C SER A 32 25.67 -13.16 -16.59
N ALA A 33 25.71 -14.23 -15.79
CA ALA A 33 24.74 -14.42 -14.73
C ALA A 33 24.78 -13.14 -13.90
N LYS A 34 23.66 -12.41 -13.84
CA LYS A 34 23.58 -11.17 -13.07
C LYS A 34 24.11 -11.47 -11.66
N PRO A 35 25.03 -10.67 -11.10
CA PRO A 35 25.57 -10.91 -9.77
C PRO A 35 24.45 -11.14 -8.77
N GLN A 36 24.57 -12.22 -8.00
CA GLN A 36 23.62 -12.55 -6.94
C GLN A 36 23.57 -11.36 -5.97
N LEU A 37 22.35 -10.92 -5.64
CA LEU A 37 22.16 -9.76 -4.75
C LEU A 37 22.76 -10.05 -3.37
N THR A 38 23.50 -9.08 -2.85
CA THR A 38 23.94 -9.09 -1.46
C THR A 38 22.76 -8.81 -0.53
N ASN A 39 22.86 -9.25 0.73
CA ASN A 39 21.85 -8.95 1.75
C ASN A 39 21.64 -7.42 1.89
N ASP A 40 22.70 -6.64 1.80
CA ASP A 40 22.63 -5.18 1.89
C ASP A 40 21.89 -4.55 0.70
N GLU A 41 22.11 -5.03 -0.53
CA GLU A 41 21.36 -4.59 -1.70
C GLU A 41 19.87 -4.91 -1.56
N VAL A 42 19.54 -6.12 -1.08
CA VAL A 42 18.15 -6.54 -0.84
C VAL A 42 17.47 -5.61 0.17
N ILE A 43 18.11 -5.35 1.31
CA ILE A 43 17.54 -4.49 2.35
C ILE A 43 17.43 -3.04 1.88
N LYS A 44 18.43 -2.51 1.17
CA LYS A 44 18.37 -1.15 0.60
C LYS A 44 17.23 -1.03 -0.41
N GLY A 45 17.10 -1.97 -1.33
CA GLY A 45 16.02 -1.97 -2.31
C GLY A 45 14.64 -2.07 -1.66
N LEU A 46 14.50 -2.90 -0.62
CA LEU A 46 13.25 -2.97 0.13
C LEU A 46 12.91 -1.64 0.82
N LYS A 47 13.89 -1.01 1.50
CA LYS A 47 13.70 0.30 2.14
C LYS A 47 13.30 1.38 1.14
N GLU A 48 13.89 1.35 -0.06
CA GLU A 48 13.56 2.25 -1.15
C GLU A 48 12.13 2.03 -1.67
N ALA A 49 11.74 0.78 -1.92
CA ALA A 49 10.36 0.43 -2.32
C ALA A 49 9.34 0.93 -1.31
N LEU A 50 9.60 0.68 -0.02
CA LEU A 50 8.74 1.13 1.06
C LEU A 50 8.64 2.66 1.10
N SER A 51 9.75 3.35 0.95
CA SER A 51 9.79 4.81 0.93
C SER A 51 8.95 5.38 -0.22
N ILE A 52 9.05 4.79 -1.42
CA ILE A 52 8.26 5.18 -2.59
C ILE A 52 6.77 4.90 -2.38
N GLY A 53 6.42 3.67 -1.96
CA GLY A 53 5.03 3.27 -1.76
C GLY A 53 4.33 4.14 -0.71
N ILE A 54 5.02 4.44 0.39
CA ILE A 54 4.50 5.34 1.43
C ILE A 54 4.38 6.77 0.91
N LYS A 55 5.37 7.27 0.17
CA LYS A 55 5.30 8.61 -0.42
C LYS A 55 4.06 8.74 -1.32
N ASN A 56 3.88 7.81 -2.25
CA ASN A 56 2.72 7.79 -3.14
C ASN A 56 1.41 7.70 -2.36
N SER A 57 1.38 6.91 -1.29
CA SER A 57 0.19 6.74 -0.44
C SER A 57 -0.17 8.03 0.28
N VAL A 58 0.79 8.70 0.90
CA VAL A 58 0.53 9.98 1.59
C VAL A 58 0.19 11.08 0.59
N ASP A 59 0.94 11.21 -0.50
CA ASP A 59 0.68 12.21 -1.53
C ASP A 59 -0.74 12.08 -2.10
N SER A 60 -1.19 10.86 -2.41
CA SER A 60 -2.52 10.63 -3.00
C SER A 60 -3.68 10.80 -2.02
N THR A 61 -3.43 10.65 -0.72
CA THR A 61 -4.48 10.73 0.32
C THR A 61 -4.52 12.04 1.08
N SER A 62 -3.45 12.85 1.02
CA SER A 62 -3.38 14.15 1.68
C SER A 62 -3.85 15.34 0.84
N ILE A 63 -4.12 15.10 -0.45
CA ILE A 63 -4.68 16.11 -1.35
C ILE A 63 -6.17 16.29 -1.14
N THR A 64 -6.70 17.43 -1.60
CA THR A 64 -8.13 17.65 -1.71
C THR A 64 -8.76 16.54 -2.54
N ASP A 65 -9.76 15.89 -1.93
CA ASP A 65 -10.55 14.77 -2.45
C ASP A 65 -9.83 13.43 -2.44
N GLY A 66 -8.63 13.37 -1.86
CA GLY A 66 -7.87 12.13 -1.65
C GLY A 66 -8.64 11.10 -0.80
N PHE A 67 -9.42 11.57 0.18
CA PHE A 67 -10.38 10.73 0.91
C PHE A 67 -11.79 10.85 0.34
N LEU A 68 -12.31 12.07 0.18
CA LEU A 68 -13.73 12.28 -0.10
C LEU A 68 -14.21 11.61 -1.39
N LYS A 69 -13.40 11.62 -2.46
CA LYS A 69 -13.74 11.00 -3.75
C LYS A 69 -13.21 9.57 -3.89
N ASN A 70 -12.47 9.06 -2.91
CA ASN A 70 -11.91 7.72 -2.95
C ASN A 70 -12.80 6.75 -2.18
N ILE A 71 -13.63 5.99 -2.91
CA ILE A 71 -14.61 5.06 -2.34
C ILE A 71 -13.98 4.04 -1.37
N ALA A 72 -12.71 3.66 -1.57
CA ALA A 72 -12.04 2.68 -0.73
C ALA A 72 -11.71 3.21 0.68
N ILE A 73 -11.58 4.53 0.84
CA ILE A 73 -11.10 5.13 2.09
C ILE A 73 -11.95 6.30 2.58
N ARG A 74 -12.94 6.75 1.80
CA ARG A 74 -13.89 7.80 2.17
C ARG A 74 -14.44 7.51 3.56
N LEU A 75 -14.33 8.50 4.44
CA LEU A 75 -14.89 8.41 5.78
C LEU A 75 -16.43 8.48 5.66
N PRO A 76 -17.14 7.42 6.08
CA PRO A 76 -18.58 7.46 6.14
C PRO A 76 -19.04 8.29 7.34
N PHE A 77 -20.34 8.55 7.40
CA PHE A 77 -20.97 9.02 8.62
C PHE A 77 -20.71 8.03 9.77
N PRO A 78 -20.51 8.49 11.02
CA PRO A 78 -20.43 7.60 12.17
C PRO A 78 -21.69 6.72 12.25
N PRO A 79 -21.56 5.40 12.50
CA PRO A 79 -22.71 4.49 12.55
C PRO A 79 -23.81 4.98 13.50
N ASP A 80 -23.40 5.44 14.68
CA ASP A 80 -24.26 5.99 15.71
C ASP A 80 -25.02 7.26 15.26
N ALA A 81 -24.45 8.00 14.29
CA ALA A 81 -24.98 9.25 13.75
C ALA A 81 -25.96 9.05 12.58
N MET A 82 -26.18 7.82 12.11
CA MET A 82 -26.97 7.54 10.90
C MET A 82 -28.43 7.97 11.02
N LYS A 83 -29.10 7.69 12.14
CA LYS A 83 -30.49 8.11 12.36
C LYS A 83 -30.64 9.64 12.34
N VAL A 84 -29.64 10.33 12.87
CA VAL A 84 -29.60 11.79 12.87
C VAL A 84 -29.43 12.33 11.46
N ARG A 85 -28.54 11.72 10.67
CA ARG A 85 -28.36 12.02 9.24
C ARG A 85 -29.68 11.89 8.48
N GLU A 86 -30.37 10.76 8.64
CA GLU A 86 -31.66 10.50 7.96
C GLU A 86 -32.73 11.53 8.34
N LYS A 87 -32.82 11.87 9.63
CA LYS A 87 -33.76 12.90 10.09
C LYS A 87 -33.43 14.26 9.48
N ALA A 88 -32.16 14.67 9.45
CA ALA A 88 -31.73 15.92 8.83
C ALA A 88 -32.11 15.97 7.34
N ILE A 89 -31.92 14.88 6.61
CA ILE A 89 -32.33 14.77 5.19
C ILE A 89 -33.84 14.93 5.05
N SER A 90 -34.64 14.26 5.89
CA SER A 90 -36.11 14.36 5.84
C SER A 90 -36.64 15.78 6.10
N LEU A 91 -35.83 16.63 6.76
CA LEU A 91 -36.14 18.03 7.05
C LEU A 91 -35.57 19.00 5.98
N GLY A 92 -35.06 18.49 4.86
CA GLY A 92 -34.47 19.30 3.79
C GLY A 92 -33.05 19.79 4.06
N MET A 93 -32.36 19.25 5.07
CA MET A 93 -31.01 19.68 5.49
C MET A 93 -29.88 18.89 4.80
N GLN A 94 -30.07 18.50 3.54
CA GLN A 94 -29.08 17.71 2.79
C GLN A 94 -27.72 18.42 2.70
N GLY A 95 -27.71 19.73 2.46
CA GLY A 95 -26.45 20.49 2.33
C GLY A 95 -25.62 20.50 3.62
N GLN A 96 -26.26 20.46 4.79
CA GLN A 96 -25.57 20.37 6.08
C GLN A 96 -24.96 18.97 6.29
N VAL A 97 -25.68 17.92 5.87
CA VAL A 97 -25.18 16.54 5.87
C VAL A 97 -23.96 16.40 4.96
N ASP A 98 -24.02 16.94 3.75
CA ASP A 98 -22.91 16.89 2.80
C ASP A 98 -21.69 17.68 3.30
N LYS A 99 -21.92 18.84 3.93
CA LYS A 99 -20.86 19.64 4.55
C LYS A 99 -20.22 18.92 5.75
N PHE A 100 -21.01 18.21 6.55
CA PHE A 100 -20.50 17.36 7.63
C PHE A 100 -19.57 16.28 7.09
N GLU A 101 -20.04 15.50 6.12
CA GLU A 101 -19.26 14.42 5.55
C GLU A 101 -17.98 14.94 4.87
N THR A 102 -18.10 16.04 4.12
CA THR A 102 -16.94 16.73 3.54
C THR A 102 -15.93 17.09 4.62
N THR A 103 -16.36 17.63 5.75
CA THR A 103 -15.46 18.02 6.84
C THR A 103 -14.71 16.84 7.43
N LEU A 104 -15.39 15.69 7.67
CA LEU A 104 -14.71 14.50 8.18
C LEU A 104 -13.59 14.06 7.24
N ASN A 105 -13.87 14.05 5.94
CA ASN A 105 -12.89 13.67 4.93
C ASN A 105 -11.76 14.70 4.79
N ARG A 106 -12.05 16.01 4.88
CA ARG A 106 -11.00 17.04 4.91
C ARG A 106 -10.11 16.92 6.14
N ALA A 107 -10.68 16.58 7.29
CA ALA A 107 -9.92 16.35 8.52
C ALA A 107 -8.97 15.15 8.38
N ALA A 108 -9.40 14.08 7.72
CA ALA A 108 -8.53 12.95 7.39
C ALA A 108 -7.41 13.33 6.41
N GLU A 109 -7.74 14.06 5.32
CA GLU A 109 -6.77 14.55 4.33
C GLU A 109 -5.69 15.43 4.99
N GLU A 110 -6.09 16.31 5.90
CA GLU A 110 -5.16 17.17 6.64
C GLU A 110 -4.27 16.38 7.61
N ALA A 111 -4.85 15.43 8.35
CA ALA A 111 -4.11 14.64 9.33
C ALA A 111 -3.02 13.77 8.68
N VAL A 112 -3.31 13.19 7.52
CA VAL A 112 -2.39 12.28 6.82
C VAL A 112 -1.09 12.96 6.35
N LYS A 113 -1.06 14.28 6.24
CA LYS A 113 0.17 15.04 5.94
C LYS A 113 1.29 14.80 6.95
N GLU A 114 0.95 14.45 8.19
CA GLU A 114 1.91 14.18 9.27
C GLU A 114 2.55 12.78 9.19
N ALA A 115 2.08 11.90 8.30
CA ALA A 115 2.47 10.48 8.31
C ALA A 115 3.87 10.21 7.78
N LEU A 116 4.34 10.99 6.80
CA LEU A 116 5.62 10.76 6.11
C LEU A 116 6.83 10.65 7.05
N PRO A 117 7.09 11.60 7.98
CA PRO A 117 8.24 11.50 8.87
C PRO A 117 8.17 10.25 9.78
N ILE A 118 6.97 9.87 10.24
CA ILE A 118 6.77 8.70 11.11
C ILE A 118 7.13 7.41 10.37
N PHE A 119 6.63 7.25 9.15
CA PHE A 119 6.94 6.09 8.33
C PHE A 119 8.42 6.03 7.93
N LYS A 120 9.01 7.17 7.55
CA LYS A 120 10.44 7.23 7.24
C LYS A 120 11.28 6.74 8.42
N GLN A 121 10.95 7.18 9.63
CA GLN A 121 11.65 6.73 10.83
C GLN A 121 11.52 5.21 11.05
N ALA A 122 10.33 4.64 10.84
CA ALA A 122 10.11 3.19 10.96
C ALA A 122 10.91 2.40 9.91
N ILE A 123 10.98 2.87 8.67
CA ILE A 123 11.79 2.24 7.61
C ILE A 123 13.28 2.32 7.93
N LEU A 124 13.76 3.47 8.41
CA LEU A 124 15.16 3.65 8.81
C LEU A 124 15.54 2.67 9.92
N ASN A 125 14.67 2.54 10.94
CA ASN A 125 14.85 1.65 12.09
C ASN A 125 14.55 0.18 11.80
N MET A 126 14.12 -0.19 10.59
CA MET A 126 13.87 -1.57 10.21
C MET A 126 15.16 -2.39 10.25
N SER A 127 15.11 -3.52 10.97
CA SER A 127 16.22 -4.46 11.07
C SER A 127 16.38 -5.28 9.78
N ILE A 128 17.52 -5.96 9.65
CA ILE A 128 17.77 -6.87 8.52
C ILE A 128 16.76 -8.02 8.54
N GLN A 129 16.45 -8.54 9.73
CA GLN A 129 15.50 -9.63 9.95
C GLN A 129 14.09 -9.22 9.53
N ASP A 130 13.64 -8.02 9.92
CA ASP A 130 12.35 -7.46 9.49
C ASP A 130 12.29 -7.35 7.96
N GLY A 131 13.37 -6.86 7.34
CA GLY A 131 13.41 -6.72 5.88
C GLY A 131 13.27 -8.06 5.16
N PHE A 132 13.96 -9.12 5.62
CA PHE A 132 13.79 -10.45 5.04
C PHE A 132 12.41 -11.06 5.32
N ALA A 133 11.82 -10.80 6.49
CA ALA A 133 10.47 -11.24 6.81
C ALA A 133 9.45 -10.59 5.86
N ILE A 134 9.59 -9.29 5.61
CA ILE A 134 8.74 -8.56 4.66
C ILE A 134 8.93 -9.09 3.23
N LEU A 135 10.18 -9.28 2.81
CA LEU A 135 10.49 -9.76 1.46
C LEU A 135 9.80 -11.10 1.18
N LYS A 136 9.89 -12.04 2.13
CA LYS A 136 9.36 -13.42 2.02
C LYS A 136 7.88 -13.55 2.37
N GLY A 137 7.30 -12.60 3.11
CA GLY A 137 5.93 -12.71 3.63
C GLY A 137 4.83 -12.49 2.60
N GLY A 138 5.15 -12.01 1.39
CA GLY A 138 4.18 -11.76 0.33
C GLY A 138 3.38 -10.46 0.51
N ASP A 139 2.22 -10.38 -0.14
CA ASP A 139 1.36 -9.20 -0.18
C ASP A 139 1.02 -8.66 1.24
N GLY A 140 1.04 -7.35 1.40
CA GLY A 140 0.71 -6.65 2.64
C GLY A 140 1.68 -6.85 3.81
N SER A 141 2.78 -7.60 3.64
CA SER A 141 3.73 -7.87 4.73
C SER A 141 4.41 -6.60 5.24
N ALA A 142 4.77 -5.69 4.33
CA ALA A 142 5.40 -4.44 4.70
C ALA A 142 4.39 -3.48 5.35
N THR A 143 3.16 -3.47 4.85
CA THR A 143 2.02 -2.75 5.43
C THR A 143 1.76 -3.21 6.84
N LYS A 144 1.75 -4.53 7.10
CA LYS A 144 1.59 -5.08 8.45
C LYS A 144 2.71 -4.61 9.38
N PHE A 145 3.97 -4.70 8.93
CA PHE A 145 5.10 -4.17 9.70
C PHE A 145 4.92 -2.69 10.05
N LEU A 146 4.56 -1.86 9.08
CA LEU A 146 4.35 -0.43 9.30
C LEU A 146 3.18 -0.17 10.26
N LYS A 147 2.04 -0.86 10.09
CA LYS A 147 0.91 -0.80 11.03
C LYS A 147 1.37 -1.06 12.46
N ASP A 148 2.11 -2.14 12.67
CA ASP A 148 2.58 -2.56 13.99
C ASP A 148 3.57 -1.55 14.60
N LYS A 149 4.37 -0.87 13.78
CA LYS A 149 5.42 0.05 14.23
C LYS A 149 5.00 1.52 14.34
N THR A 150 3.94 1.95 13.65
CA THR A 150 3.63 3.39 13.53
C THR A 150 2.24 3.80 13.99
N THR A 151 1.31 2.86 14.23
CA THR A 151 -0.09 3.22 14.53
C THR A 151 -0.21 4.19 15.71
N ASP A 152 0.49 3.93 16.82
CA ASP A 152 0.40 4.79 18.01
C ASP A 152 0.94 6.20 17.75
N SER A 153 2.09 6.30 17.07
CA SER A 153 2.66 7.59 16.67
C SER A 153 1.75 8.35 15.69
N LEU A 154 1.09 7.64 14.77
CA LEU A 154 0.12 8.22 13.86
C LEU A 154 -1.10 8.76 14.63
N VAL A 155 -1.62 8.03 15.63
CA VAL A 155 -2.72 8.51 16.47
C VAL A 155 -2.33 9.81 17.17
N VAL A 156 -1.15 9.85 17.79
CA VAL A 156 -0.64 11.04 18.49
C VAL A 156 -0.50 12.24 17.54
N ALA A 157 0.00 12.02 16.32
CA ALA A 157 0.21 13.08 15.34
C ALA A 157 -1.09 13.56 14.68
N PHE A 158 -2.02 12.64 14.39
CA PHE A 158 -3.23 12.93 13.63
C PHE A 158 -4.28 13.62 14.49
N LEU A 159 -4.46 13.18 15.74
CA LEU A 159 -5.52 13.67 16.62
C LEU A 159 -5.59 15.21 16.74
N PRO A 160 -4.48 15.95 16.97
CA PRO A 160 -4.55 17.42 17.03
C PRO A 160 -4.91 18.07 15.68
N LYS A 161 -4.54 17.45 14.54
CA LYS A 161 -4.88 17.96 13.21
C LYS A 161 -6.35 17.74 12.89
N VAL A 162 -6.87 16.57 13.24
CA VAL A 162 -8.30 16.27 13.17
C VAL A 162 -9.09 17.26 14.02
N LYS A 163 -8.72 17.44 15.30
CA LYS A 163 -9.35 18.40 16.22
C LYS A 163 -9.38 19.82 15.66
N ASN A 164 -8.29 20.26 15.04
CA ASN A 164 -8.22 21.58 14.41
C ASN A 164 -9.17 21.68 13.21
N ALA A 165 -9.21 20.66 12.36
CA ALA A 165 -10.08 20.62 11.19
C ALA A 165 -11.57 20.53 11.57
N THR A 166 -11.94 19.70 12.55
CA THR A 166 -13.33 19.52 13.01
C THR A 166 -13.85 20.74 13.76
N SER A 167 -13.00 21.42 14.55
CA SER A 167 -13.38 22.65 15.28
C SER A 167 -13.61 23.85 14.35
N LYS A 168 -12.86 23.96 13.24
CA LYS A 168 -13.00 25.06 12.27
C LYS A 168 -14.36 25.12 11.58
N VAL A 169 -15.07 24.00 11.46
CA VAL A 169 -16.28 23.95 10.61
C VAL A 169 -17.58 24.14 11.38
N GLN A 170 -17.55 24.66 12.61
CA GLN A 170 -18.76 24.76 13.47
C GLN A 170 -19.53 23.42 13.55
N LEU A 171 -18.86 22.30 13.27
CA LEU A 171 -19.51 20.99 13.18
C LEU A 171 -20.08 20.61 14.53
N THR A 172 -19.34 20.88 15.61
CA THR A 172 -19.82 20.80 16.98
C THR A 172 -20.99 21.73 17.27
N SER A 173 -21.07 22.91 16.64
CA SER A 173 -22.19 23.85 16.84
C SER A 173 -23.50 23.35 16.23
N TYR A 174 -23.44 22.67 15.07
CA TYR A 174 -24.63 22.10 14.42
C TYR A 174 -24.95 20.69 14.90
N TRP A 175 -23.93 19.90 15.21
CA TRP A 175 -24.08 18.49 15.52
C TRP A 175 -24.26 18.22 17.01
N ASN A 176 -23.61 18.98 17.92
CA ASN A 176 -23.80 18.79 19.35
C ASN A 176 -25.26 19.01 19.77
N PRO A 177 -26.00 20.03 19.30
CA PRO A 177 -27.41 20.17 19.65
C PRO A 177 -28.27 19.00 19.16
N ILE A 178 -27.95 18.43 18.00
CA ILE A 178 -28.72 17.32 17.44
C ILE A 178 -28.38 16.00 18.15
N ILE A 179 -27.11 15.71 18.40
CA ILE A 179 -26.69 14.60 19.27
C ILE A 179 -27.31 14.76 20.66
N THR A 180 -27.29 15.97 21.24
CA THR A 180 -27.81 16.21 22.59
C THR A 180 -29.31 15.98 22.65
N LYS A 181 -30.07 16.50 21.67
CA LYS A 181 -31.52 16.25 21.56
C LYS A 181 -31.82 14.78 21.29
N TYR A 182 -31.07 14.12 20.40
CA TYR A 182 -31.21 12.70 20.13
C TYR A 182 -30.92 11.87 21.38
N ASN A 183 -29.77 12.07 22.04
CA ASN A 183 -29.38 11.37 23.27
C ASN A 183 -30.36 11.64 24.44
N ALA A 184 -30.93 12.84 24.51
CA ALA A 184 -31.98 13.15 25.47
C ALA A 184 -33.26 12.36 25.16
N VAL A 185 -33.68 12.28 23.90
CA VAL A 185 -34.85 11.50 23.48
C VAL A 185 -34.60 9.98 23.61
N THR A 186 -33.40 9.48 23.33
CA THR A 186 -33.06 8.06 23.47
C THR A 186 -33.00 7.62 24.92
N GLN A 187 -32.68 8.52 25.86
CA GLN A 187 -32.80 8.25 27.30
C GLN A 187 -34.24 7.91 27.72
N PHE A 188 -35.25 8.46 27.04
CA PHE A 188 -36.66 8.17 27.31
C PHE A 188 -37.23 7.02 26.47
N THR A 189 -36.60 6.70 25.34
CA THR A 189 -37.10 5.68 24.37
C THR A 189 -36.29 4.38 24.36
N GLY A 190 -35.25 4.27 25.20
CA GLY A 190 -34.43 3.06 25.34
C GLY A 190 -33.42 2.82 24.21
N GLY A 191 -33.09 3.85 23.42
CA GLY A 191 -32.14 3.74 22.31
C GLY A 191 -30.67 3.85 22.73
N GLU A 192 -29.75 3.37 21.89
CA GLU A 192 -28.31 3.47 22.12
C GLU A 192 -27.80 4.92 22.02
N LYS A 193 -26.91 5.31 22.95
CA LYS A 193 -26.26 6.63 22.98
C LYS A 193 -25.18 6.70 21.92
N ILE A 194 -25.10 7.84 21.24
CA ILE A 194 -24.04 8.12 20.26
C ILE A 194 -22.72 8.39 20.98
N ASN A 195 -21.63 7.71 20.58
CA ASN A 195 -20.29 7.96 21.11
C ASN A 195 -19.81 9.38 20.71
N PRO A 196 -19.49 10.27 21.68
CA PRO A 196 -19.28 11.69 21.40
C PRO A 196 -17.92 12.03 20.76
N ASP A 197 -16.94 11.13 20.75
CA ASP A 197 -15.59 11.46 20.30
C ASP A 197 -15.40 11.28 18.78
N LEU A 198 -15.95 12.25 18.04
CA LEU A 198 -15.81 12.36 16.59
C LEU A 198 -14.34 12.45 16.16
N ASP A 199 -13.49 13.08 16.95
CA ASP A 199 -12.09 13.29 16.60
C ASP A 199 -11.32 11.97 16.62
N THR A 200 -11.55 11.14 17.64
CA THR A 200 -10.99 9.78 17.71
C THR A 200 -11.51 8.90 16.57
N TYR A 201 -12.80 8.99 16.23
CA TYR A 201 -13.39 8.25 15.11
C TYR A 201 -12.72 8.60 13.77
N VAL A 202 -12.61 9.89 13.46
CA VAL A 202 -11.96 10.39 12.23
C VAL A 202 -10.49 10.00 12.21
N THR A 203 -9.79 10.14 13.34
CA THR A 203 -8.36 9.77 13.46
C THR A 203 -8.14 8.29 13.13
N ARG A 204 -8.92 7.39 13.75
CA ARG A 204 -8.83 5.94 13.51
C ARG A 204 -9.10 5.58 12.05
N LEU A 205 -10.12 6.19 11.44
CA LEU A 205 -10.46 5.91 10.05
C LEU A 205 -9.48 6.51 9.06
N ALA A 206 -8.91 7.69 9.34
CA ALA A 206 -7.85 8.28 8.53
C ALA A 206 -6.62 7.35 8.50
N ILE A 207 -6.21 6.82 9.64
CA ILE A 207 -5.10 5.85 9.74
C ILE A 207 -5.45 4.55 8.99
N LYS A 208 -6.67 4.02 9.20
CA LYS A 208 -7.13 2.81 8.50
C LYS A 208 -7.11 3.00 6.99
N GLY A 209 -7.65 4.11 6.50
CA GLY A 209 -7.71 4.45 5.08
C GLY A 209 -6.32 4.64 4.48
N LEU A 210 -5.44 5.37 5.16
CA LEU A 210 -4.04 5.51 4.74
C LEU A 210 -3.38 4.14 4.53
N PHE A 211 -3.56 3.21 5.47
CA PHE A 211 -3.00 1.88 5.33
C PHE A 211 -3.61 1.03 4.22
N VAL A 212 -4.87 1.25 3.84
CA VAL A 212 -5.46 0.61 2.65
C VAL A 212 -4.70 1.04 1.39
N ILE A 213 -4.30 2.32 1.31
CA ILE A 213 -3.53 2.81 0.16
C ILE A 213 -2.07 2.36 0.21
N VAL A 214 -1.44 2.32 1.41
CA VAL A 214 -0.10 1.76 1.59
C VAL A 214 -0.03 0.32 1.12
N GLU A 215 -1.02 -0.50 1.48
CA GLU A 215 -1.11 -1.89 1.04
C GLU A 215 -1.29 -2.01 -0.47
N LYS A 216 -2.10 -1.14 -1.06
CA LYS A 216 -2.29 -1.07 -2.51
C LYS A 216 -0.98 -0.74 -3.23
N GLU A 217 -0.22 0.25 -2.76
CA GLU A 217 1.06 0.63 -3.36
C GLU A 217 2.14 -0.44 -3.13
N GLU A 218 2.19 -1.08 -1.95
CA GLU A 218 3.08 -2.23 -1.69
C GLU A 218 2.81 -3.35 -2.71
N ASN A 219 1.56 -3.78 -2.82
CA ASN A 219 1.16 -4.89 -3.69
C ASN A 219 1.39 -4.54 -5.17
N LYS A 220 1.24 -3.26 -5.55
CA LYS A 220 1.57 -2.76 -6.88
C LYS A 220 3.07 -2.89 -7.18
N ILE A 221 3.96 -2.51 -6.26
CA ILE A 221 5.42 -2.67 -6.43
C ILE A 221 5.81 -4.15 -6.54
N ARG A 222 5.18 -5.01 -5.73
CA ARG A 222 5.40 -6.46 -5.79
C ARG A 222 5.00 -7.06 -7.14
N LYS A 223 3.81 -6.72 -7.65
CA LYS A 223 3.21 -7.39 -8.81
C LYS A 223 3.54 -6.76 -10.15
N ASN A 224 3.78 -5.45 -10.21
CA ASN A 224 3.98 -4.73 -11.45
C ASN A 224 5.45 -4.32 -11.63
N PRO A 225 6.20 -4.91 -12.59
CA PRO A 225 7.56 -4.50 -12.89
C PRO A 225 7.70 -3.02 -13.24
N GLY A 226 6.69 -2.41 -13.89
CA GLY A 226 6.68 -0.99 -14.22
C GLY A 226 6.56 -0.06 -13.00
N ALA A 227 6.16 -0.58 -11.83
CA ALA A 227 6.18 0.17 -10.57
C ALA A 227 7.56 0.12 -9.88
N ARG A 228 8.51 -0.68 -10.39
CA ARG A 228 9.88 -0.82 -9.90
C ARG A 228 10.76 0.19 -10.65
N VAL A 229 10.62 1.45 -10.28
CA VAL A 229 11.16 2.60 -11.02
C VAL A 229 12.68 2.75 -10.96
N THR A 230 13.37 1.91 -10.18
CA THR A 230 14.84 1.89 -10.10
C THR A 230 15.40 0.50 -10.35
N ASP A 231 16.65 0.47 -10.84
CA ASP A 231 17.35 -0.78 -11.14
C ASP A 231 17.46 -1.69 -9.92
N LEU A 232 17.65 -1.10 -8.73
CA LEU A 232 17.71 -1.85 -7.47
C LEU A 232 16.37 -2.54 -7.16
N LEU A 233 15.25 -1.84 -7.34
CA LEU A 233 13.92 -2.42 -7.17
C LEU A 233 13.64 -3.54 -8.16
N GLN A 234 14.01 -3.35 -9.42
CA GLN A 234 13.85 -4.38 -10.45
C GLN A 234 14.64 -5.63 -10.12
N ARG A 235 15.88 -5.48 -9.62
CA ARG A 235 16.69 -6.61 -9.19
C ARG A 235 16.09 -7.32 -7.98
N VAL A 236 15.74 -6.58 -6.91
CA VAL A 236 15.27 -7.16 -5.64
C VAL A 236 13.91 -7.86 -5.77
N PHE A 237 12.94 -7.24 -6.44
CA PHE A 237 11.61 -7.84 -6.62
C PHE A 237 11.52 -8.69 -7.90
N GLY A 238 12.53 -8.65 -8.77
CA GLY A 238 12.64 -9.53 -9.95
C GLY A 238 13.24 -10.90 -9.63
N SER A 239 13.85 -11.07 -8.46
CA SER A 239 14.30 -12.36 -7.94
C SER A 239 13.26 -13.09 -7.08
N LEU A 240 12.07 -12.50 -6.89
CA LEU A 240 10.95 -13.08 -6.16
C LEU A 240 10.07 -13.97 -7.05
#